data_AF-R4WL22-F1
#
_entry.id   AF-R4WL22-F1
#
_cell.length_a   1.000
_cell.length_b   1.000
_cell.length_c   1.000
_cell.angle_alpha   90.00
_cell.angle_beta   90.00
_cell.angle_gamma   90.00
#
_symmetry.space_group_name_H-M   'P 1'
#
loop_
_entity.id
_entity.type
_entity.pdbx_description
1 polymer ?
#
loop_
_entity_poly.entity_id
_entity_poly.type
_entity_poly.pdbx_seq_one_letter_code
_entity_poly.pdbx_strand_id
1 'polypeptide(L)'
;MPELLQSCILIVTLCASLSYVCGSPLVEPTKNGSQPVTETIKIASTTISPLQGNALTTANLNSSSTIPPNSANNTNKNEVVSAVLFSFLGRKAIGEFCKSDDDCDIKEAFCVNGSCQCSSEYVPSSNKMSCLIRPRGLLDSCSENAQCEVGLNATGLVICVAYTCICSLDATVVQGRCYKRK
;
A
#
# COMPACT_ATOMS: atom_id res chain seq x y z
N MET A 1 49.86 24.62 -21.08
CA MET A 1 50.74 24.26 -19.96
C MET A 1 49.95 24.56 -18.68
N PRO A 2 49.57 23.55 -17.88
CA PRO A 2 48.66 23.72 -16.74
C PRO A 2 49.41 23.83 -15.41
N GLU A 3 49.06 24.80 -14.57
CA GLU A 3 49.66 25.06 -13.25
C GLU A 3 48.56 25.56 -12.28
N LEU A 4 47.62 24.68 -11.91
CA LEU A 4 46.55 25.00 -10.93
C LEU A 4 46.13 23.78 -10.07
N LEU A 5 46.97 22.75 -9.95
CA LEU A 5 46.66 21.49 -9.25
C LEU A 5 47.35 21.34 -7.88
N GLN A 6 47.85 22.43 -7.28
CA GLN A 6 48.70 22.37 -6.08
C GLN A 6 48.06 22.91 -4.78
N SER A 7 46.74 23.10 -4.73
CA SER A 7 46.04 23.51 -3.49
C SER A 7 45.38 22.37 -2.69
N CYS A 8 45.29 21.16 -3.22
CA CYS A 8 44.60 20.04 -2.54
C CYS A 8 45.48 19.22 -1.59
N ILE A 9 46.81 19.42 -1.58
CA ILE A 9 47.75 18.54 -0.87
C ILE A 9 48.06 19.02 0.56
N LEU A 10 47.81 20.28 0.91
CA LEU A 10 48.26 20.85 2.20
C LEU A 10 47.31 20.65 3.39
N ILE A 11 46.07 20.18 3.19
CA ILE A 11 45.09 19.96 4.27
C ILE A 11 45.16 18.52 4.83
N VAL A 12 45.65 17.56 4.06
CA VAL A 12 45.72 16.14 4.47
C VAL A 12 46.77 15.90 5.57
N THR A 13 47.77 16.78 5.70
CA THR A 13 48.95 16.58 6.55
C THR A 13 48.85 17.14 7.98
N LEU A 14 47.73 17.76 8.38
CA LEU A 14 47.54 18.33 9.72
C LEU A 14 46.76 17.44 10.71
N CYS A 15 46.22 16.30 10.27
CA CYS A 15 45.43 15.39 11.11
C CYS A 15 46.22 14.19 11.67
N ALA A 16 47.55 14.29 11.77
CA ALA A 16 48.44 13.16 12.06
C ALA A 16 49.07 13.14 13.48
N SER A 17 48.71 14.05 14.38
CA SER A 17 49.39 14.20 15.69
C SER A 17 48.50 14.54 16.89
N LEU A 18 47.17 14.48 16.76
CA LEU A 18 46.24 14.65 17.89
C LEU A 18 45.57 13.31 18.25
N SER A 19 46.26 12.55 19.11
CA SER A 19 45.74 11.37 19.79
C SER A 19 44.67 11.74 20.82
N TYR A 20 43.50 12.20 20.36
CA TYR A 20 42.36 12.47 21.23
C TYR A 20 41.51 11.21 21.42
N VAL A 21 41.72 10.56 22.56
CA VAL A 21 40.86 9.49 23.06
C VAL A 21 39.55 10.10 23.55
N CYS A 22 38.49 9.95 22.76
CA CYS A 22 37.12 9.86 23.23
C CYS A 22 36.55 8.56 22.62
N GLY A 23 36.21 7.52 23.39
CA GLY A 23 35.66 7.57 24.75
C GLY A 23 34.13 7.52 24.69
N SER A 24 33.59 6.55 23.95
CA SER A 24 32.15 6.33 23.84
C SER A 24 31.62 5.71 25.14
N PRO A 25 30.66 6.34 25.84
CA PRO A 25 29.85 5.59 26.79
C PRO A 25 28.96 4.63 26.01
N LEU A 26 29.18 3.33 26.17
CA LEU A 26 28.22 2.32 25.76
C LEU A 26 26.96 2.51 26.61
N VAL A 27 25.86 2.92 25.98
CA VAL A 27 24.54 2.89 26.62
C VAL A 27 24.08 1.43 26.66
N GLU A 28 24.17 0.82 27.84
CA GLU A 28 23.55 -0.48 28.08
C GLU A 28 22.02 -0.37 27.93
N PRO A 29 21.36 -1.36 27.32
CA PRO A 29 19.90 -1.47 27.39
C PRO A 29 19.50 -1.80 28.83
N THR A 30 18.70 -0.92 29.44
CA THR A 30 18.14 -1.14 30.78
C THR A 30 17.26 -2.38 30.81
N LYS A 31 17.81 -3.49 31.34
CA LYS A 31 17.02 -4.60 31.85
C LYS A 31 16.16 -4.08 32.99
N ASN A 32 14.85 -3.96 32.78
CA ASN A 32 13.90 -4.04 33.87
C ASN A 32 13.01 -5.27 33.66
N GLY A 33 13.01 -6.17 34.63
CA GLY A 33 12.37 -7.46 34.50
C GLY A 33 10.88 -7.40 34.81
N SER A 34 10.07 -7.97 33.92
CA SER A 34 8.76 -8.50 34.24
C SER A 34 8.68 -9.92 33.66
N GLN A 35 8.04 -10.82 34.39
CA GLN A 35 8.31 -12.26 34.31
C GLN A 35 7.94 -12.93 32.97
N PRO A 36 8.64 -14.02 32.59
CA PRO A 36 8.14 -14.93 31.57
C PRO A 36 6.90 -15.67 32.11
N VAL A 37 5.75 -15.44 31.50
CA VAL A 37 4.58 -16.30 31.73
C VAL A 37 4.79 -17.58 30.94
N THR A 38 5.28 -18.62 31.63
CA THR A 38 5.50 -19.95 31.04
C THR A 38 4.18 -20.70 30.94
N GLU A 39 3.37 -20.41 29.92
CA GLU A 39 2.26 -21.30 29.57
C GLU A 39 2.77 -22.50 28.77
N THR A 40 2.83 -23.65 29.44
CA THR A 40 3.17 -24.94 28.86
C THR A 40 2.07 -25.39 27.89
N ILE A 41 2.26 -25.13 26.59
CA ILE A 41 1.43 -25.76 25.55
C ILE A 41 1.70 -27.27 25.58
N LYS A 42 0.77 -28.02 26.18
CA LYS A 42 0.71 -29.47 26.06
C LYS A 42 0.36 -29.83 24.61
N ILE A 43 1.37 -30.21 23.84
CA ILE A 43 1.18 -30.84 22.53
C ILE A 43 0.58 -32.23 22.79
N ALA A 44 -0.73 -32.37 22.65
CA ALA A 44 -1.39 -33.66 22.72
C ALA A 44 -1.12 -34.43 21.43
N SER A 45 -0.38 -35.53 21.53
CA SER A 45 -0.10 -36.44 20.41
C SER A 45 -1.37 -37.20 20.01
N THR A 46 -2.13 -36.69 19.05
CA THR A 46 -3.21 -37.46 18.42
C THR A 46 -2.66 -38.37 17.32
N THR A 47 -2.90 -39.66 17.50
CA THR A 47 -2.56 -40.75 16.58
C THR A 47 -3.18 -40.55 15.19
N ILE A 48 -2.35 -40.62 14.15
CA ILE A 48 -2.81 -40.68 12.75
C ILE A 48 -3.21 -42.13 12.43
N SER A 49 -4.47 -42.33 12.06
CA SER A 49 -4.99 -43.60 11.52
C SER A 49 -5.28 -43.45 10.02
N PRO A 50 -4.98 -44.44 9.16
CA PRO A 50 -5.25 -44.36 7.73
C PRO A 50 -6.66 -44.86 7.38
N LEU A 51 -7.41 -44.06 6.62
CA LEU A 51 -8.65 -44.44 5.92
C LEU A 51 -8.54 -43.87 4.49
N GLN A 52 -8.24 -44.67 3.47
CA GLN A 52 -9.18 -45.53 2.72
C GLN A 52 -10.26 -44.76 1.93
N GLY A 53 -9.85 -44.00 0.90
CA GLY A 53 -10.72 -43.57 -0.20
C GLY A 53 -11.36 -42.17 -0.06
N ASN A 54 -12.51 -41.89 -0.69
CA ASN A 54 -13.36 -42.84 -1.44
C ASN A 54 -14.12 -42.19 -2.63
N ALA A 55 -15.04 -42.96 -3.24
CA ALA A 55 -15.83 -42.64 -4.44
C ALA A 55 -16.47 -41.23 -4.53
N LEU A 56 -16.36 -40.68 -5.73
CA LEU A 56 -17.15 -39.62 -6.35
C LEU A 56 -18.64 -39.63 -5.95
N THR A 57 -19.17 -38.52 -5.43
CA THR A 57 -20.62 -38.24 -5.37
C THR A 57 -20.91 -36.80 -5.80
N THR A 58 -21.84 -36.65 -6.74
CA THR A 58 -22.32 -35.36 -7.25
C THR A 58 -23.24 -34.70 -6.23
N ALA A 59 -22.77 -33.62 -5.58
CA ALA A 59 -23.60 -32.79 -4.72
C ALA A 59 -24.54 -31.90 -5.55
N ASN A 60 -25.85 -32.16 -5.47
CA ASN A 60 -26.89 -31.34 -6.08
C ASN A 60 -27.18 -30.12 -5.19
N LEU A 61 -26.84 -28.91 -5.65
CA LEU A 61 -27.07 -27.67 -4.91
C LEU A 61 -28.42 -27.05 -5.28
N ASN A 62 -29.47 -27.51 -4.59
CA ASN A 62 -30.83 -27.00 -4.69
C ASN A 62 -30.98 -25.65 -3.96
N SER A 63 -30.21 -24.63 -4.36
CA SER A 63 -30.29 -23.28 -3.78
C SER A 63 -31.54 -22.54 -4.25
N SER A 64 -32.65 -22.77 -3.55
CA SER A 64 -33.93 -22.12 -3.78
C SER A 64 -33.89 -20.65 -3.37
N SER A 65 -33.53 -19.76 -4.29
CA SER A 65 -33.78 -18.32 -4.18
C SER A 65 -35.13 -17.98 -4.82
N THR A 66 -36.07 -17.49 -4.01
CA THR A 66 -37.38 -17.05 -4.47
C THR A 66 -37.27 -15.82 -5.36
N ILE A 67 -37.47 -16.01 -6.67
CA ILE A 67 -37.59 -14.93 -7.64
C ILE A 67 -39.01 -14.33 -7.54
N PRO A 68 -39.18 -13.00 -7.39
CA PRO A 68 -40.49 -12.37 -7.49
C PRO A 68 -41.05 -12.50 -8.91
N PRO A 69 -42.34 -12.81 -9.09
CA PRO A 69 -42.90 -13.11 -10.41
C PRO A 69 -43.06 -11.84 -11.27
N ASN A 70 -42.99 -12.04 -12.60
CA ASN A 70 -43.42 -11.13 -13.69
C ASN A 70 -42.49 -10.00 -14.19
N SER A 71 -41.45 -10.38 -14.94
CA SER A 71 -41.24 -9.69 -16.24
C SER A 71 -40.73 -10.66 -17.30
N ALA A 72 -41.64 -11.11 -18.16
CA ALA A 72 -41.29 -11.89 -19.34
C ALA A 72 -40.82 -10.93 -20.44
N ASN A 73 -39.51 -10.65 -20.48
CA ASN A 73 -38.89 -10.06 -21.67
C ASN A 73 -38.15 -11.16 -22.44
N ASN A 74 -38.45 -11.29 -23.73
CA ASN A 74 -37.80 -12.25 -24.63
C ASN A 74 -36.43 -11.70 -25.06
N THR A 75 -35.46 -11.72 -24.13
CA THR A 75 -34.08 -11.32 -24.43
C THR A 75 -33.33 -12.47 -25.09
N ASN A 76 -32.64 -12.18 -26.19
CA ASN A 76 -31.86 -13.18 -26.92
C ASN A 76 -30.76 -13.76 -26.01
N LYS A 77 -30.56 -15.09 -26.06
CA LYS A 77 -29.62 -15.81 -25.19
C LYS A 77 -28.16 -15.36 -25.32
N ASN A 78 -27.82 -14.61 -26.35
CA ASN A 78 -26.50 -14.00 -26.56
C ASN A 78 -26.27 -12.71 -25.74
N GLU A 79 -27.32 -12.00 -25.30
CA GLU A 79 -27.20 -10.70 -24.64
C GLU A 79 -26.96 -10.85 -23.12
N VAL A 80 -27.62 -11.82 -22.49
CA VAL A 80 -27.40 -12.17 -21.07
C VAL A 80 -25.98 -12.67 -20.80
N VAL A 81 -25.34 -13.34 -21.76
CA VAL A 81 -23.92 -13.72 -21.63
C VAL A 81 -23.05 -12.48 -21.51
N SER A 82 -23.33 -11.43 -22.29
CA SER A 82 -22.61 -10.17 -22.26
C SER A 82 -22.77 -9.45 -20.90
N ALA A 83 -24.03 -9.27 -20.45
CA ALA A 83 -24.32 -8.62 -19.17
C ALA A 83 -23.72 -9.35 -17.97
N VAL A 84 -23.80 -10.68 -17.94
CA VAL A 84 -23.17 -11.52 -16.91
C VAL A 84 -21.65 -11.39 -16.97
N LEU A 85 -21.03 -11.46 -18.16
CA LEU A 85 -19.58 -11.33 -18.31
C LEU A 85 -19.08 -9.94 -17.84
N PHE A 86 -19.82 -8.87 -18.12
CA PHE A 86 -19.52 -7.53 -17.59
C PHE A 86 -19.67 -7.43 -16.07
N SER A 87 -20.68 -8.07 -15.48
CA SER A 87 -20.85 -8.10 -14.02
C SER A 87 -19.80 -8.92 -13.27
N PHE A 88 -19.22 -9.95 -13.89
CA PHE A 88 -18.22 -10.83 -13.25
C PHE A 88 -16.75 -10.52 -13.63
N LEU A 89 -16.48 -9.74 -14.68
CA LEU A 89 -15.12 -9.33 -15.08
C LEU A 89 -14.89 -7.81 -15.04
N GLY A 90 -15.93 -7.00 -14.89
CA GLY A 90 -15.85 -5.53 -14.89
C GLY A 90 -15.47 -4.96 -13.53
N ARG A 91 -14.20 -5.07 -13.12
CA ARG A 91 -13.65 -4.32 -11.98
C ARG A 91 -13.78 -2.82 -12.22
N LYS A 92 -14.58 -2.14 -11.41
CA LYS A 92 -14.72 -0.69 -11.48
C LYS A 92 -13.48 0.02 -10.96
N ALA A 93 -12.96 0.95 -11.75
CA ALA A 93 -11.85 1.80 -11.33
C ALA A 93 -12.30 2.91 -10.36
N ILE A 94 -11.36 3.45 -9.58
CA ILE A 94 -11.64 4.61 -8.71
C ILE A 94 -12.13 5.80 -9.56
N GLY A 95 -13.30 6.33 -9.19
CA GLY A 95 -14.03 7.39 -9.90
C GLY A 95 -15.10 6.89 -10.86
N GLU A 96 -15.25 5.58 -11.10
CA GLU A 96 -16.35 5.05 -11.91
C GLU A 96 -17.67 4.95 -11.15
N PHE A 97 -18.78 4.94 -11.89
CA PHE A 97 -20.14 4.91 -11.33
C PHE A 97 -20.48 3.57 -10.67
N CYS A 98 -21.03 3.65 -9.45
CA CYS A 98 -21.48 2.54 -8.62
C CYS A 98 -22.87 2.82 -8.01
N LYS A 99 -23.53 1.76 -7.53
CA LYS A 99 -24.82 1.80 -6.81
C LYS A 99 -24.68 1.35 -5.35
N SER A 100 -23.75 0.46 -5.07
CA SER A 100 -23.44 -0.08 -3.73
C SER A 100 -21.94 -0.37 -3.61
N ASP A 101 -21.44 -0.57 -2.39
CA ASP A 101 -20.02 -0.85 -2.14
C ASP A 101 -19.53 -2.11 -2.86
N ASP A 102 -20.39 -3.12 -3.03
CA ASP A 102 -20.10 -4.37 -3.76
C ASP A 102 -19.72 -4.17 -5.24
N ASP A 103 -20.13 -3.04 -5.86
CA ASP A 103 -19.71 -2.69 -7.21
C ASP A 103 -18.21 -2.34 -7.29
N CYS A 104 -17.59 -1.98 -6.17
CA CYS A 104 -16.22 -1.51 -6.07
C CYS A 104 -15.27 -2.63 -5.60
N ASP A 105 -14.92 -3.57 -6.49
CA ASP A 105 -13.92 -4.65 -6.24
C ASP A 105 -12.47 -4.11 -6.18
N ILE A 106 -12.25 -3.11 -5.32
CA ILE A 106 -10.95 -2.53 -4.97
C ILE A 106 -10.89 -2.42 -3.44
N LYS A 107 -9.85 -3.01 -2.84
CA LYS A 107 -9.64 -2.96 -1.38
C LYS A 107 -9.52 -1.50 -0.89
N GLU A 108 -10.18 -1.19 0.22
CA GLU A 108 -10.29 0.15 0.81
C GLU A 108 -11.06 1.18 -0.05
N ALA A 109 -11.80 0.73 -1.07
CA ALA A 109 -12.72 1.57 -1.83
C ALA A 109 -14.19 1.31 -1.43
N PHE A 110 -15.01 2.37 -1.49
CA PHE A 110 -16.42 2.36 -1.16
C PHE A 110 -17.22 3.18 -2.20
N CYS A 111 -18.52 2.91 -2.32
CA CYS A 111 -19.40 3.63 -3.22
C CYS A 111 -19.92 4.92 -2.58
N VAL A 112 -19.15 6.00 -2.77
CA VAL A 112 -19.44 7.31 -2.16
C VAL A 112 -20.03 8.23 -3.21
N ASN A 113 -21.23 8.77 -2.96
CA ASN A 113 -21.95 9.67 -3.88
C ASN A 113 -22.13 9.10 -5.30
N GLY A 114 -22.28 7.78 -5.42
CA GLY A 114 -22.45 7.09 -6.71
C GLY A 114 -21.16 6.89 -7.50
N SER A 115 -19.98 7.07 -6.91
CA SER A 115 -18.70 6.67 -7.50
C SER A 115 -17.79 5.91 -6.54
N CYS A 116 -16.99 4.98 -7.06
CA CYS A 116 -16.01 4.25 -6.26
C CYS A 116 -14.90 5.20 -5.80
N GLN A 117 -14.70 5.34 -4.49
CA GLN A 117 -13.72 6.24 -3.89
C GLN A 117 -12.93 5.52 -2.79
N CYS A 118 -11.63 5.80 -2.67
CA CYS A 118 -10.83 5.32 -1.55
C CYS A 118 -11.30 5.92 -0.22
N SER A 119 -11.18 5.16 0.86
CA SER A 119 -11.43 5.65 2.22
C SER A 119 -10.46 6.77 2.63
N SER A 120 -10.76 7.49 3.72
CA SER A 120 -10.05 8.74 4.10
C SER A 120 -8.54 8.57 4.24
N GLU A 121 -8.09 7.44 4.79
CA GLU A 121 -6.68 7.13 5.04
C GLU A 121 -5.94 6.66 3.77
N TYR A 122 -6.58 6.70 2.60
CA TYR A 122 -6.05 6.23 1.35
C TYR A 122 -6.21 7.26 0.21
N VAL A 123 -5.48 7.02 -0.88
CA VAL A 123 -5.47 7.79 -2.13
C VAL A 123 -5.41 6.83 -3.32
N PRO A 124 -6.02 7.17 -4.48
CA PRO A 124 -5.95 6.30 -5.65
C PRO A 124 -4.51 6.16 -6.17
N SER A 125 -4.16 4.96 -6.63
CA SER A 125 -2.99 4.76 -7.50
C SER A 125 -3.15 5.47 -8.84
N SER A 126 -2.05 5.70 -9.54
CA SER A 126 -2.00 6.31 -10.88
C SER A 126 -2.87 5.60 -11.91
N ASN A 127 -2.97 4.27 -11.82
CA ASN A 127 -3.83 3.44 -12.66
C ASN A 127 -5.30 3.31 -12.16
N LYS A 128 -5.65 3.95 -11.04
CA LYS A 128 -6.98 3.92 -10.40
C LYS A 128 -7.51 2.51 -10.06
N MET A 129 -6.64 1.51 -10.00
CA MET A 129 -7.00 0.11 -9.74
C MET A 129 -6.67 -0.35 -8.31
N SER A 130 -6.17 0.56 -7.46
CA SER A 130 -5.87 0.30 -6.06
C SER A 130 -5.95 1.59 -5.22
N CYS A 131 -6.14 1.41 -3.92
CA CYS A 131 -6.03 2.47 -2.93
C CYS A 131 -4.71 2.31 -2.15
N LEU A 132 -3.83 3.31 -2.27
CA LEU A 132 -2.54 3.40 -1.59
C LEU A 132 -2.69 4.22 -0.30
N ILE A 133 -1.90 3.94 0.74
CA ILE A 133 -2.00 4.66 2.02
C ILE A 133 -1.71 6.16 1.83
N ARG A 134 -2.46 7.03 2.51
CA ARG A 134 -2.28 8.48 2.43
C ARG A 134 -1.04 8.92 3.24
N PRO A 135 0.00 9.49 2.60
CA PRO A 135 1.06 10.16 3.34
C PRO A 135 0.48 11.43 4.00
N ARG A 136 0.89 11.67 5.25
CA ARG A 136 0.50 12.81 6.09
C ARG A 136 1.56 13.91 6.09
N GLY A 137 2.81 13.60 5.74
CA GLY A 137 3.91 14.54 5.60
C GLY A 137 4.98 14.10 4.60
N LEU A 138 6.03 14.92 4.49
CA LEU A 138 7.29 14.49 3.88
C LEU A 138 7.94 13.40 4.76
N LEU A 139 8.75 12.55 4.13
CA LEU A 139 9.38 11.36 4.72
C LEU A 139 8.43 10.17 5.02
N ASP A 140 7.13 10.30 4.73
CA ASP A 140 6.21 9.17 4.80
C ASP A 140 6.41 8.18 3.63
N SER A 141 5.98 6.94 3.85
CA SER A 141 6.16 5.84 2.90
C SER A 141 5.26 5.95 1.66
N CYS A 142 5.82 5.62 0.50
CA CYS A 142 5.12 5.66 -0.78
C CYS A 142 5.54 4.55 -1.75
N SER A 143 4.66 4.26 -2.69
CA SER A 143 4.86 3.38 -3.85
C SER A 143 4.87 4.15 -5.17
N GLU A 144 4.18 5.29 -5.24
CA GLU A 144 3.95 6.05 -6.48
C GLU A 144 4.01 7.57 -6.24
N ASN A 145 4.38 8.34 -7.28
CA ASN A 145 4.38 9.81 -7.21
C ASN A 145 2.98 10.39 -6.94
N ALA A 146 1.96 9.85 -7.62
CA ALA A 146 0.57 10.27 -7.48
C ALA A 146 0.06 10.16 -6.02
N GLN A 147 0.57 9.17 -5.27
CA GLN A 147 0.26 9.00 -3.86
C GLN A 147 0.75 10.18 -3.01
N CYS A 148 1.99 10.65 -3.25
CA CYS A 148 2.53 11.84 -2.58
C CYS A 148 1.80 13.11 -3.01
N GLU A 149 1.54 13.28 -4.32
CA GLU A 149 0.88 14.49 -4.85
C GLU A 149 -0.54 14.67 -4.31
N VAL A 150 -1.35 13.61 -4.32
CA VAL A 150 -2.74 13.61 -3.83
C VAL A 150 -2.80 13.58 -2.29
N GLY A 151 -1.87 12.88 -1.64
CA GLY A 151 -1.81 12.78 -0.19
C GLY A 151 -1.45 14.11 0.48
N LEU A 152 -0.42 14.78 -0.05
CA LEU A 152 0.14 16.04 0.47
C LEU A 152 -0.44 17.29 -0.19
N ASN A 153 -1.32 17.14 -1.18
CA ASN A 153 -1.90 18.23 -1.99
C ASN A 153 -0.83 19.14 -2.62
N ALA A 154 0.14 18.51 -3.30
CA ALA A 154 1.41 19.14 -3.71
C ALA A 154 1.85 18.73 -5.14
N THR A 155 0.92 18.73 -6.10
CA THR A 155 1.14 18.34 -7.51
C THR A 155 2.40 18.98 -8.11
N GLY A 156 3.27 18.16 -8.71
CA GLY A 156 4.54 18.52 -9.32
C GLY A 156 5.67 18.89 -8.34
N LEU A 157 5.37 19.16 -7.07
CA LEU A 157 6.34 19.62 -6.06
C LEU A 157 6.89 18.49 -5.16
N VAL A 158 6.26 17.32 -5.19
CA VAL A 158 6.67 16.12 -4.46
C VAL A 158 6.83 14.91 -5.39
N ILE A 159 7.74 14.01 -5.02
CA ILE A 159 8.07 12.79 -5.76
C ILE A 159 8.33 11.63 -4.79
N CYS A 160 8.00 10.42 -5.21
CA CYS A 160 8.29 9.20 -4.45
C CYS A 160 9.66 8.66 -4.86
N VAL A 161 10.63 8.70 -3.95
CA VAL A 161 12.01 8.21 -4.19
C VAL A 161 12.44 7.38 -3.00
N ALA A 162 13.05 6.21 -3.25
CA ALA A 162 13.42 5.25 -2.20
C ALA A 162 12.26 4.98 -1.22
N TYR A 163 11.07 4.69 -1.77
CA TYR A 163 9.82 4.46 -1.03
C TYR A 163 9.40 5.60 -0.09
N THR A 164 9.86 6.83 -0.33
CA THR A 164 9.72 7.96 0.59
C THR A 164 9.25 9.22 -0.16
N CYS A 165 8.23 9.92 0.36
CA CYS A 165 7.79 11.20 -0.23
C CYS A 165 8.79 12.33 0.08
N ILE A 166 9.41 12.90 -0.95
CA ILE A 166 10.36 14.02 -0.86
C ILE A 166 9.99 15.15 -1.83
N CYS A 167 10.62 16.32 -1.71
CA CYS A 167 10.43 17.40 -2.68
C CYS A 167 11.10 17.11 -4.03
N SER A 168 10.48 17.59 -5.12
CA SER A 168 11.06 17.59 -6.47
C SER A 168 12.37 18.39 -6.54
N LEU A 169 13.22 18.09 -7.53
CA LEU A 169 14.54 18.73 -7.72
C LEU A 169 14.48 20.25 -7.93
N ASP A 170 13.34 20.79 -8.39
CA ASP A 170 13.05 22.20 -8.62
C ASP A 170 12.34 22.88 -7.42
N ALA A 171 12.11 22.17 -6.33
CA ALA A 171 11.46 22.68 -5.13
C ALA A 171 12.45 22.93 -3.97
N THR A 172 12.00 23.68 -2.96
CA THR A 172 12.71 23.93 -1.70
C THR A 172 11.83 23.54 -0.52
N VAL A 173 12.44 22.97 0.53
CA VAL A 173 11.74 22.63 1.77
C VAL A 173 11.64 23.87 2.65
N VAL A 174 10.43 24.24 3.04
CA VAL A 174 10.16 25.26 4.08
C VAL A 174 9.10 24.71 5.03
N GLN A 175 9.40 24.66 6.33
CA GLN A 175 8.47 24.16 7.37
C GLN A 175 7.82 22.80 7.05
N GLY A 176 8.58 21.86 6.48
CA GLY A 176 8.08 20.52 6.13
C GLY A 176 7.16 20.48 4.89
N ARG A 177 7.12 21.54 4.08
CA ARG A 177 6.39 21.61 2.81
C ARG A 177 7.32 22.00 1.66
N CYS A 178 6.96 21.60 0.45
CA CYS A 178 7.71 21.90 -0.78
C CYS A 178 7.15 23.15 -1.46
N TYR A 179 8.03 24.06 -1.87
CA TYR A 179 7.69 25.27 -2.62
C TYR A 179 8.53 25.35 -3.88
N LYS A 180 7.98 25.89 -4.98
CA LYS A 180 8.73 26.06 -6.23
C LYS A 180 9.90 27.04 -6.01
N ARG A 181 11.09 26.67 -6.47
CA ARG A 181 12.27 27.54 -6.48
C ARG A 181 12.04 28.70 -7.47
N LYS A 182 12.38 29.92 -7.04
CA LYS A 182 12.39 31.13 -7.88
C LYS A 182 13.75 31.30 -8.56
#